data_AF-A0A316U4A1-F1
#
_entry.id   AF-A0A316U4A1-F1
#
_cell.length_a   1.000
_cell.length_b   1.000
_cell.length_c   1.000
_cell.angle_alpha   90.00
_cell.angle_beta   90.00
_cell.angle_gamma   90.00
#
_symmetry.space_group_name_H-M   'P 1'
#
loop_
_entity.id
_entity.type
_entity.pdbx_description
1 polymer ?
#
loop_
_entity_poly.entity_id
_entity_poly.type
_entity_poly.pdbx_seq_one_letter_code
_entity_poly.pdbx_strand_id
1 'polypeptide(L)'
;MVRSVTNEEFISHLTTLYSDSASSGSVYLTSKRLTYAPLLADQKDAQGDSSMASTSSASTSSYPLLFRLTDGKSTPSKVALSTQVSASALAGFQEMLSSTLRTCLSGCLRKRDKAKERKSDKVVAARKKKDEELGGWKGVAKVGKKRGAGHRQHQRAQKRAMKLRKEEKVQAAKSKASGGASSGEGVAVAKAGGEGTSAAGQAQQPAAAAASGASKKKPKKKGGKK
;
A
#
# COMPACT_ATOMS: atom_id res chain seq x y z
N MET A 1 28.92 17.99 14.97
CA MET A 1 28.91 18.84 13.75
C MET A 1 28.19 18.09 12.64
N VAL A 2 27.61 18.75 11.64
CA VAL A 2 27.07 18.07 10.43
C VAL A 2 28.09 18.21 9.32
N ARG A 3 28.56 17.10 8.74
CA ARG A 3 29.53 17.09 7.63
C ARG A 3 28.79 17.06 6.30
N SER A 4 29.13 18.00 5.40
CA SER A 4 28.71 17.93 4.00
C SER A 4 29.56 16.90 3.24
N VAL A 5 28.95 16.13 2.36
CA VAL A 5 29.58 15.07 1.54
C VAL A 5 28.95 15.02 0.15
N THR A 6 29.70 14.47 -0.82
CA THR A 6 29.21 14.24 -2.18
C THR A 6 28.14 13.14 -2.22
N ASN A 7 27.43 13.03 -3.35
CA ASN A 7 26.34 12.08 -3.52
C ASN A 7 26.80 10.62 -3.39
N GLU A 8 27.97 10.28 -3.92
CA GLU A 8 28.50 8.91 -3.89
C GLU A 8 29.04 8.54 -2.50
N GLU A 9 29.82 9.43 -1.88
CA GLU A 9 30.27 9.28 -0.48
C GLU A 9 29.09 9.08 0.48
N PHE A 10 27.98 9.79 0.27
CA PHE A 10 26.79 9.66 1.10
C PHE A 10 26.17 8.25 1.02
N ILE A 11 26.13 7.62 -0.15
CA ILE A 11 25.63 6.24 -0.32
C ILE A 11 26.61 5.21 0.26
N SER A 12 27.92 5.43 0.10
CA SER A 12 28.96 4.59 0.71
C SER A 12 28.86 4.62 2.24
N HIS A 13 28.82 5.82 2.84
CA HIS A 13 28.65 5.98 4.29
C HIS A 13 27.32 5.44 4.82
N LEU A 14 26.24 5.52 4.05
CA LEU A 14 24.95 4.89 4.38
C LEU A 14 25.09 3.37 4.49
N THR A 15 25.84 2.75 3.57
CA THR A 15 26.11 1.30 3.59
C THR A 15 26.96 0.90 4.80
N THR A 16 27.99 1.67 5.14
CA THR A 16 28.78 1.49 6.37
C THR A 16 27.91 1.59 7.62
N LEU A 17 27.12 2.66 7.75
CA LEU A 17 26.25 2.88 8.92
C LEU A 17 25.20 1.79 9.13
N TYR A 18 24.64 1.21 8.06
CA TYR A 18 23.75 0.05 8.18
C TYR A 18 24.48 -1.22 8.63
N SER A 19 25.75 -1.39 8.24
CA SER A 19 26.58 -2.52 8.67
C SER A 19 26.94 -2.39 10.15
N ASP A 20 27.36 -1.20 10.59
CA ASP A 20 27.68 -0.88 11.99
C ASP A 20 26.45 -1.00 12.91
N SER A 21 25.27 -0.60 12.41
CA SER A 21 24.01 -0.61 13.17
C SER A 21 23.24 -1.93 13.07
N ALA A 22 23.81 -2.98 12.47
CA ALA A 22 23.10 -4.24 12.20
C ALA A 22 22.70 -5.01 13.48
N SER A 23 23.45 -4.85 14.57
CA SER A 23 23.18 -5.50 15.87
C SER A 23 22.34 -4.63 16.81
N SER A 24 22.59 -3.32 16.83
CA SER A 24 21.90 -2.35 17.67
C SER A 24 22.05 -0.94 17.10
N GLY A 25 20.95 -0.21 16.98
CA GLY A 25 20.94 1.16 16.50
C GLY A 25 19.66 1.54 15.77
N SER A 26 19.58 2.80 15.33
CA SER A 26 18.54 3.27 14.42
C SER A 26 19.15 4.31 13.50
N VAL A 27 19.07 4.05 12.18
CA VAL A 27 19.58 4.96 11.15
C VAL A 27 18.43 5.83 10.67
N TYR A 28 18.54 7.14 10.88
CA TYR A 28 17.57 8.14 10.48
C TYR A 28 18.01 8.81 9.18
N LEU A 29 17.18 8.69 8.15
CA LEU A 29 17.32 9.38 6.88
C LEU A 29 16.19 10.40 6.75
N THR A 30 16.52 11.67 6.52
CA THR A 30 15.53 12.74 6.29
C THR A 30 15.81 13.44 4.98
N SER A 31 14.80 13.60 4.13
CA SER A 31 14.83 14.49 2.96
C SER A 31 14.05 15.78 3.27
N LYS A 32 14.60 16.93 2.91
CA LYS A 32 13.91 18.23 2.97
C LYS A 32 14.21 19.03 1.70
N ARG A 33 13.21 19.73 1.16
CA ARG A 33 13.44 20.72 0.09
C ARG A 33 14.30 21.86 0.64
N LEU A 34 15.38 22.20 -0.06
CA LEU A 34 16.24 23.31 0.30
C LEU A 34 15.70 24.57 -0.37
N THR A 35 14.93 25.35 0.38
CA THR A 35 14.40 26.66 -0.05
C THR A 35 15.35 27.82 0.28
N TYR A 36 16.40 27.56 1.06
CA TYR A 36 17.29 28.56 1.65
C TYR A 36 18.72 28.37 1.13
N ALA A 37 18.94 28.68 -0.15
CA ALA A 37 20.27 28.68 -0.79
C ALA A 37 20.33 29.75 -1.90
N PRO A 38 21.48 30.44 -2.10
CA PRO A 38 21.52 31.77 -2.71
C PRO A 38 21.65 31.75 -4.24
N LEU A 39 20.60 31.31 -4.94
CA LEU A 39 20.50 31.48 -6.40
C LEU A 39 19.78 32.78 -6.82
N LEU A 40 19.59 33.71 -5.87
CA LEU A 40 19.20 35.10 -6.09
C LEU A 40 20.14 36.02 -5.27
N ALA A 41 21.44 35.95 -5.55
CA ALA A 41 22.46 36.77 -4.87
C ALA A 41 22.37 38.29 -5.17
N ASP A 42 21.40 38.72 -6.00
CA ASP A 42 21.06 40.13 -6.26
C ASP A 42 19.86 40.65 -5.45
N GLN A 43 19.17 39.80 -4.67
CA GLN A 43 18.14 40.25 -3.74
C GLN A 43 18.75 40.33 -2.32
N LYS A 44 19.29 41.52 -2.04
CA LYS A 44 19.48 42.02 -0.68
C LYS A 44 18.15 41.99 0.09
N ASP A 45 18.27 42.16 1.41
CA ASP A 45 17.21 42.32 2.41
C ASP A 45 16.66 40.97 2.93
N ALA A 46 17.17 40.46 4.06
CA ALA A 46 16.93 40.94 5.43
C ALA A 46 15.45 40.77 5.86
N GLN A 47 15.22 39.76 6.71
CA GLN A 47 14.05 39.63 7.60
C GLN A 47 12.67 39.86 6.94
N GLY A 48 12.19 38.87 6.18
CA GLY A 48 10.87 38.90 5.56
C GLY A 48 10.11 37.58 5.68
N ASP A 49 8.81 37.68 5.92
CA ASP A 49 7.82 36.60 5.95
C ASP A 49 7.90 35.69 4.70
N SER A 50 7.56 34.42 4.86
CA SER A 50 7.49 33.46 3.75
C SER A 50 6.30 33.78 2.84
N SER A 51 6.55 34.66 1.86
CA SER A 51 5.58 35.06 0.82
C SER A 51 4.86 33.84 0.24
N MET A 52 3.56 33.73 0.54
CA MET A 52 2.63 32.84 -0.14
C MET A 52 2.40 33.38 -1.56
N ALA A 53 3.34 33.09 -2.45
CA ALA A 53 3.24 33.42 -3.86
C ALA A 53 1.93 32.82 -4.41
N SER A 54 1.04 33.70 -4.88
CA SER A 54 -0.32 33.36 -5.30
C SER A 54 -0.35 32.20 -6.30
N THR A 55 -1.39 31.37 -6.18
CA THR A 55 -1.62 30.08 -6.87
C THR A 55 -1.86 30.17 -8.39
N SER A 56 -1.23 31.12 -9.08
CA SER A 56 -1.57 31.53 -10.46
C SER A 56 -0.37 31.59 -11.41
N SER A 57 0.78 31.04 -11.04
CA SER A 57 1.87 30.78 -11.99
C SER A 57 2.59 29.47 -11.64
N ALA A 58 2.66 28.56 -12.61
CA ALA A 58 3.36 27.29 -12.49
C ALA A 58 4.88 27.55 -12.52
N SER A 59 5.43 27.94 -11.37
CA SER A 59 6.84 28.24 -11.22
C SER A 59 7.69 27.01 -11.57
N THR A 60 8.40 27.11 -12.69
CA THR A 60 9.35 26.11 -13.22
C THR A 60 10.63 25.96 -12.36
N SER A 61 10.64 26.60 -11.19
CA SER A 61 11.73 26.58 -10.22
C SER A 61 12.02 25.17 -9.72
N SER A 62 13.14 24.60 -10.18
CA SER A 62 13.63 23.31 -9.73
C SER A 62 14.45 23.47 -8.45
N TYR A 63 13.96 22.95 -7.32
CA TYR A 63 14.64 23.12 -6.03
C TYR A 63 15.55 21.93 -5.70
N PRO A 64 16.76 22.16 -5.19
CA PRO A 64 17.59 21.09 -4.66
C PRO A 64 16.97 20.46 -3.40
N LEU A 65 17.24 19.17 -3.20
CA LEU A 65 16.85 18.45 -2.00
C LEU A 65 18.06 18.23 -1.09
N LEU A 66 17.89 18.56 0.19
CA LEU A 66 18.85 18.28 1.24
C LEU A 66 18.50 16.92 1.87
N PHE A 67 19.37 15.93 1.68
CA PHE A 67 19.33 14.67 2.42
C PHE A 67 20.23 14.78 3.65
N ARG A 68 19.76 14.25 4.78
CA ARG A 68 20.55 14.12 6.02
C ARG A 68 20.45 12.71 6.54
N LEU A 69 21.57 12.20 7.06
CA LEU A 69 21.72 10.86 7.60
C LEU A 69 22.31 10.95 9.01
N THR A 70 21.74 10.23 9.97
CA THR A 70 22.30 10.16 11.32
C THR A 70 22.02 8.84 12.02
N ASP A 71 22.94 8.42 12.88
CA ASP A 71 22.88 7.21 13.72
C ASP A 71 22.06 7.39 15.01
N GLY A 72 21.41 8.54 15.19
CA GLY A 72 20.52 8.82 16.32
C GLY A 72 21.22 9.00 17.67
N LYS A 73 22.55 8.83 17.75
CA LYS A 73 23.29 8.96 19.01
C LYS A 73 23.32 10.42 19.48
N SER A 74 23.22 10.64 20.79
CA SER A 74 23.27 11.97 21.41
C SER A 74 24.68 12.40 21.87
N THR A 75 25.68 11.54 21.68
CA THR A 75 27.07 11.71 22.12
C THR A 75 27.90 12.50 21.08
N PRO A 76 29.09 13.02 21.44
CA PRO A 76 29.97 13.73 20.49
C PRO A 76 30.37 12.89 19.27
N SER A 77 30.34 11.56 19.39
CA SER A 77 30.57 10.61 18.29
C SER A 77 29.38 10.49 17.30
N LYS A 78 28.35 11.34 17.38
CA LYS A 78 27.20 11.32 16.49
C LYS A 78 27.62 11.49 15.03
N VAL A 79 27.41 10.46 14.22
CA VAL A 79 27.59 10.57 12.77
C VAL A 79 26.39 11.34 12.23
N ALA A 80 26.64 12.51 11.66
CA ALA A 80 25.64 13.36 11.03
C ALA A 80 26.18 13.86 9.68
N LEU A 81 25.68 13.26 8.60
CA LEU A 81 26.07 13.59 7.24
C LEU A 81 24.93 14.32 6.53
N SER A 82 25.26 15.17 5.57
CA SER A 82 24.30 15.79 4.67
C SER A 82 24.83 15.88 3.25
N THR A 83 23.95 15.72 2.27
CA THR A 83 24.25 15.98 0.86
C THR A 83 23.13 16.80 0.21
N GLN A 84 23.50 17.62 -0.78
CA GLN A 84 22.59 18.46 -1.55
C GLN A 84 22.49 17.89 -2.97
N VAL A 85 21.29 17.46 -3.35
CA VAL A 85 21.03 16.84 -4.65
C VAL A 85 20.25 17.83 -5.51
N SER A 86 20.79 18.17 -6.69
CA SER A 86 20.10 19.00 -7.67
C SER A 86 18.87 18.27 -8.23
N ALA A 87 17.86 19.02 -8.70
CA ALA A 87 16.68 18.41 -9.31
C ALA A 87 17.02 17.55 -10.54
N SER A 88 18.05 17.92 -11.31
CA SER A 88 18.52 17.16 -12.49
C SER A 88 19.15 15.82 -12.13
N ALA A 89 19.93 15.74 -11.05
CA ALA A 89 20.58 14.50 -10.60
C ALA A 89 19.67 13.62 -9.71
N LEU A 90 18.47 14.11 -9.36
CA LEU A 90 17.63 13.48 -8.34
C LEU A 90 17.15 12.07 -8.71
N ALA A 91 16.80 11.84 -9.98
CA ALA A 91 16.30 10.52 -10.42
C ALA A 91 17.35 9.42 -10.22
N GLY A 92 18.57 9.61 -10.76
CA GLY A 92 19.68 8.67 -10.58
C GLY A 92 20.09 8.49 -9.11
N PHE A 93 20.08 9.57 -8.32
CA PHE A 93 20.34 9.47 -6.88
C PHE A 93 19.28 8.64 -6.14
N GLN A 94 18.00 8.81 -6.47
CA GLN A 94 16.92 8.01 -5.89
C GLN A 94 16.99 6.54 -6.29
N GLU A 95 17.39 6.22 -7.52
CA GLU A 95 17.58 4.84 -7.97
C GLU A 95 18.70 4.16 -7.16
N MET A 96 19.89 4.77 -7.09
CA MET A 96 21.01 4.28 -6.28
C MET A 96 20.62 4.11 -4.81
N LEU A 97 20.04 5.16 -4.19
CA LEU A 97 19.59 5.14 -2.80
C LEU A 97 18.57 4.02 -2.55
N SER A 98 17.58 3.86 -3.44
CA SER A 98 16.53 2.84 -3.28
C SER A 98 17.06 1.41 -3.49
N SER A 99 18.12 1.23 -4.29
CA SER A 99 18.81 -0.05 -4.47
C SER A 99 19.59 -0.42 -3.21
N THR A 100 20.37 0.52 -2.67
CA THR A 100 21.12 0.36 -1.43
C THR A 100 20.19 0.07 -0.25
N LEU A 101 19.12 0.87 -0.07
CA LEU A 101 18.13 0.64 0.99
C LEU A 101 17.43 -0.72 0.87
N ARG A 102 17.06 -1.16 -0.34
CA ARG A 102 16.49 -2.49 -0.56
C ARG A 102 17.48 -3.60 -0.17
N THR A 103 18.76 -3.41 -0.47
CA THR A 103 19.82 -4.37 -0.13
C THR A 103 20.02 -4.43 1.39
N CYS A 104 20.30 -3.30 2.05
CA CYS A 104 20.55 -3.23 3.48
C CYS A 104 19.35 -3.71 4.33
N LEU A 105 18.13 -3.30 3.99
CA LEU A 105 16.94 -3.63 4.78
C LEU A 105 16.39 -5.05 4.55
N SER A 106 16.88 -5.76 3.52
CA SER A 106 16.41 -7.11 3.17
C SER A 106 16.62 -8.15 4.29
N GLY A 107 17.68 -8.01 5.08
CA GLY A 107 17.99 -8.87 6.23
C GLY A 107 17.30 -8.44 7.53
N CYS A 108 17.05 -7.14 7.71
CA CYS A 108 16.52 -6.58 8.96
C CYS A 108 15.01 -6.80 9.14
N LEU A 109 14.26 -6.99 8.05
CA LEU A 109 12.81 -7.12 8.06
C LEU A 109 12.36 -8.58 8.16
N ARG A 110 11.33 -8.84 8.98
CA ARG A 110 10.72 -10.18 9.06
C ARG A 110 10.13 -10.57 7.71
N LYS A 111 10.46 -11.79 7.24
CA LYS A 111 9.93 -12.33 5.98
C LYS A 111 8.40 -12.37 6.01
N ARG A 112 7.77 -11.96 4.92
CA ARG A 112 6.31 -11.93 4.77
C ARG A 112 5.74 -13.35 4.71
N ASP A 113 4.96 -13.74 5.71
CA ASP A 113 4.30 -15.04 5.82
C ASP A 113 3.15 -15.19 4.81
N LYS A 114 3.47 -15.32 3.51
CA LYS A 114 2.49 -15.52 2.41
C LYS A 114 1.51 -16.67 2.69
N ALA A 115 1.91 -17.68 3.46
CA ALA A 115 1.04 -18.79 3.87
C ALA A 115 0.01 -18.40 4.96
N LYS A 116 0.35 -17.48 5.88
CA LYS A 116 -0.57 -16.95 6.90
C LYS A 116 -1.59 -16.01 6.26
N GLU A 117 -1.13 -15.14 5.36
CA GLU A 117 -1.99 -14.22 4.60
C GLU A 117 -2.97 -14.97 3.71
N ARG A 118 -2.50 -15.93 2.89
CA ARG A 118 -3.40 -16.78 2.09
C ARG A 118 -4.42 -17.56 2.93
N LYS A 119 -4.15 -17.82 4.22
CA LYS A 119 -5.12 -18.40 5.15
C LYS A 119 -6.12 -17.33 5.65
N SER A 120 -5.68 -16.14 6.04
CA SER A 120 -6.61 -15.05 6.41
C SER A 120 -7.51 -14.65 5.24
N ASP A 121 -6.96 -14.55 4.03
CA ASP A 121 -7.70 -14.14 2.83
C ASP A 121 -8.76 -15.19 2.47
N LYS A 122 -8.42 -16.48 2.55
CA LYS A 122 -9.40 -17.58 2.40
C LYS A 122 -10.48 -17.56 3.48
N VAL A 123 -10.14 -17.24 4.73
CA VAL A 123 -11.13 -17.11 5.83
C VAL A 123 -12.04 -15.90 5.62
N VAL A 124 -11.49 -14.76 5.18
CA VAL A 124 -12.27 -13.54 4.86
C VAL A 124 -13.18 -13.78 3.65
N ALA A 125 -12.66 -14.37 2.57
CA ALA A 125 -13.46 -14.72 1.39
C ALA A 125 -14.56 -15.74 1.73
N ALA A 126 -14.26 -16.78 2.52
CA ALA A 126 -15.25 -17.75 2.97
C ALA A 126 -16.27 -17.17 3.96
N ARG A 127 -15.94 -16.09 4.69
CA ARG A 127 -16.90 -15.32 5.50
C ARG A 127 -17.79 -14.46 4.61
N LYS A 128 -17.22 -13.69 3.68
CA LYS A 128 -17.98 -12.87 2.71
C LYS A 128 -18.97 -13.73 1.91
N LYS A 129 -18.49 -14.84 1.32
CA LYS A 129 -19.36 -15.78 0.60
C LYS A 129 -20.49 -16.35 1.47
N LYS A 130 -20.23 -16.66 2.75
CA LYS A 130 -21.29 -17.09 3.69
C LYS A 130 -22.26 -15.98 4.04
N ASP A 131 -21.79 -14.73 4.15
CA ASP A 131 -22.65 -13.58 4.41
C ASP A 131 -23.53 -13.26 3.19
N GLU A 132 -23.01 -13.45 1.97
CA GLU A 132 -23.73 -13.36 0.69
C GLU A 132 -24.76 -14.50 0.53
N GLU A 133 -24.35 -15.76 0.68
CA GLU A 133 -25.23 -16.95 0.60
C GLU A 133 -26.35 -16.92 1.66
N LEU A 134 -26.09 -16.34 2.85
CA LEU A 134 -27.09 -16.15 3.89
C LEU A 134 -27.88 -14.84 3.74
N GLY A 135 -27.68 -14.04 2.69
CA GLY A 135 -28.38 -12.76 2.49
C GLY A 135 -28.24 -11.80 3.67
N GLY A 136 -27.09 -11.79 4.34
CA GLY A 136 -26.85 -11.02 5.57
C GLY A 136 -27.65 -11.51 6.79
N TRP A 137 -28.18 -12.73 6.79
CA TRP A 137 -28.87 -13.38 7.93
C TRP A 137 -27.84 -14.03 8.89
N LYS A 138 -26.85 -13.23 9.31
CA LYS A 138 -25.72 -13.64 10.15
C LYS A 138 -26.19 -14.36 11.42
N GLY A 139 -25.92 -15.66 11.48
CA GLY A 139 -26.08 -16.49 12.68
C GLY A 139 -27.50 -16.93 13.05
N VAL A 140 -28.53 -16.66 12.24
CA VAL A 140 -29.92 -17.03 12.59
C VAL A 140 -30.39 -18.33 11.90
N ALA A 141 -29.79 -18.71 10.77
CA ALA A 141 -30.13 -19.96 10.06
C ALA A 141 -29.74 -21.26 10.80
N LYS A 142 -28.81 -21.19 11.77
CA LYS A 142 -28.33 -22.36 12.54
C LYS A 142 -28.74 -22.37 14.02
N VAL A 143 -29.60 -21.44 14.47
CA VAL A 143 -29.92 -21.27 15.90
C VAL A 143 -31.39 -21.53 16.20
N GLY A 144 -31.64 -22.71 16.77
CA GLY A 144 -32.91 -23.11 17.39
C GLY A 144 -34.06 -23.40 16.41
N LYS A 145 -35.03 -24.22 16.84
CA LYS A 145 -36.29 -24.40 16.12
C LYS A 145 -37.18 -23.15 16.25
N LYS A 146 -37.97 -22.86 15.22
CA LYS A 146 -38.90 -21.69 15.18
C LYS A 146 -39.97 -21.74 16.28
N ARG A 147 -40.29 -22.93 16.82
CA ARG A 147 -41.21 -23.17 17.94
C ARG A 147 -40.63 -24.24 18.89
N GLY A 148 -41.09 -24.29 20.14
CA GLY A 148 -40.66 -25.27 21.15
C GLY A 148 -39.25 -25.03 21.71
N ALA A 149 -38.60 -26.09 22.18
CA ALA A 149 -37.24 -26.05 22.71
C ALA A 149 -36.26 -25.46 21.66
N GLY A 150 -35.65 -24.33 22.00
CA GLY A 150 -34.81 -23.53 21.09
C GLY A 150 -35.43 -22.21 20.63
N HIS A 151 -36.74 -21.98 20.79
CA HIS A 151 -37.40 -20.74 20.36
C HIS A 151 -36.78 -19.48 21.01
N ARG A 152 -36.44 -19.53 22.31
CA ARG A 152 -35.78 -18.42 23.02
C ARG A 152 -34.37 -18.12 22.47
N GLN A 153 -33.66 -19.13 21.96
CA GLN A 153 -32.38 -18.94 21.29
C GLN A 153 -32.59 -18.32 19.89
N HIS A 154 -33.60 -18.79 19.15
CA HIS A 154 -33.97 -18.25 17.84
C HIS A 154 -34.36 -16.76 17.92
N GLN A 155 -35.22 -16.37 18.88
CA GLN A 155 -35.55 -14.96 19.13
C GLN A 155 -34.31 -14.11 19.46
N ARG A 156 -33.39 -14.61 20.30
CA ARG A 156 -32.14 -13.92 20.65
C ARG A 156 -31.25 -13.73 19.42
N ALA A 157 -31.17 -14.73 18.55
CA ALA A 157 -30.42 -14.65 17.30
C ALA A 157 -31.04 -13.62 16.34
N GLN A 158 -32.37 -13.66 16.13
CA GLN A 158 -33.09 -12.67 15.33
C GLN A 158 -32.87 -11.23 15.83
N LYS A 159 -33.00 -10.99 17.15
CA LYS A 159 -32.76 -9.66 17.75
C LYS A 159 -31.31 -9.18 17.54
N ARG A 160 -30.32 -10.07 17.65
CA ARG A 160 -28.90 -9.76 17.39
C ARG A 160 -28.66 -9.42 15.91
N ALA A 161 -29.20 -10.20 14.98
CA ALA A 161 -29.07 -9.93 13.54
C ALA A 161 -29.75 -8.61 13.12
N MET A 162 -30.93 -8.31 13.69
CA MET A 162 -31.61 -7.03 13.48
C MET A 162 -30.81 -5.84 14.02
N LYS A 163 -30.12 -5.99 15.17
CA LYS A 163 -29.24 -4.95 15.72
C LYS A 163 -28.04 -4.70 14.80
N LEU A 164 -27.33 -5.77 14.40
CA LEU A 164 -26.17 -5.68 13.50
C LEU A 164 -26.54 -5.04 12.15
N ARG A 165 -27.68 -5.42 11.56
CA ARG A 165 -28.18 -4.79 10.31
C ARG A 165 -28.52 -3.30 10.46
N LYS A 166 -28.96 -2.86 11.65
CA LYS A 166 -29.15 -1.42 11.93
C LYS A 166 -27.80 -0.70 12.06
N GLU A 167 -26.84 -1.29 12.77
CA GLU A 167 -25.49 -0.75 12.94
C GLU A 167 -24.74 -0.65 11.60
N GLU A 168 -24.79 -1.69 10.75
CA GLU A 168 -24.24 -1.69 9.39
C GLU A 168 -24.87 -0.58 8.51
N LYS A 169 -26.20 -0.38 8.59
CA LYS A 169 -26.88 0.71 7.86
C LYS A 169 -26.46 2.10 8.33
N VAL A 170 -26.33 2.32 9.65
CA VAL A 170 -25.87 3.61 10.21
C VAL A 170 -24.41 3.88 9.84
N GLN A 171 -23.54 2.87 9.89
CA GLN A 171 -22.15 3.01 9.45
C GLN A 171 -22.05 3.29 7.95
N ALA A 172 -22.83 2.62 7.11
CA ALA A 172 -22.88 2.88 5.66
C ALA A 172 -23.46 4.27 5.32
N ALA A 173 -24.43 4.77 6.09
CA ALA A 173 -24.92 6.14 5.94
C ALA A 173 -23.84 7.16 6.35
N LYS A 174 -23.13 6.92 7.46
CA LYS A 174 -22.05 7.79 7.94
C LYS A 174 -20.85 7.81 6.98
N SER A 175 -20.45 6.67 6.42
CA SER A 175 -19.34 6.61 5.46
C SER A 175 -19.69 7.26 4.10
N LYS A 176 -20.95 7.18 3.67
CA LYS A 176 -21.44 7.93 2.50
C LYS A 176 -21.49 9.43 2.77
N ALA A 177 -21.94 9.87 3.94
CA ALA A 177 -21.93 11.28 4.33
C ALA A 177 -20.51 11.87 4.39
N SER A 178 -19.52 11.10 4.87
CA SER A 178 -18.11 11.53 4.85
C SER A 178 -17.41 11.39 3.50
N GLY A 179 -18.01 10.70 2.52
CA GLY A 179 -17.46 10.49 1.18
C GLY A 179 -18.03 11.42 0.10
N GLY A 180 -19.00 12.27 0.43
CA GLY A 180 -19.70 13.15 -0.52
C GLY A 180 -19.05 14.51 -0.76
N ALA A 181 -17.82 14.75 -0.29
CA ALA A 181 -17.13 16.03 -0.36
C ALA A 181 -16.02 16.06 -1.44
N SER A 182 -16.32 15.58 -2.65
CA SER A 182 -15.49 15.83 -3.84
C SER A 182 -16.30 15.71 -5.14
N SER A 183 -16.05 16.62 -6.08
CA SER A 183 -16.57 16.73 -7.46
C SER A 183 -18.08 16.87 -7.65
N GLY A 184 -18.51 18.11 -7.92
CA GLY A 184 -19.61 18.42 -8.83
C GLY A 184 -19.08 19.06 -10.12
N GLU A 185 -19.97 19.29 -11.09
CA GLU A 185 -19.74 19.88 -12.45
C GLU A 185 -18.91 18.98 -13.39
N GLY A 186 -19.30 18.65 -14.63
CA GLY A 186 -20.55 18.83 -15.41
C GLY A 186 -20.54 17.78 -16.56
N VAL A 187 -21.28 17.85 -17.68
CA VAL A 187 -22.33 18.74 -18.22
C VAL A 187 -23.26 17.86 -19.09
N ALA A 188 -24.54 18.21 -19.29
CA ALA A 188 -25.49 17.42 -20.10
C ALA A 188 -25.56 17.87 -21.57
N VAL A 189 -25.51 16.93 -22.54
CA VAL A 189 -25.82 17.18 -23.97
C VAL A 189 -26.52 15.99 -24.65
N ALA A 190 -27.71 16.30 -25.19
CA ALA A 190 -28.40 15.74 -26.37
C ALA A 190 -28.86 14.25 -26.46
N LYS A 191 -29.85 14.07 -27.34
CA LYS A 191 -30.66 12.88 -27.62
C LYS A 191 -30.78 12.68 -29.13
N ALA A 192 -30.30 11.55 -29.63
CA ALA A 192 -30.64 10.89 -30.91
C ALA A 192 -30.14 9.43 -30.78
N GLY A 193 -30.76 8.38 -31.30
CA GLY A 193 -31.68 8.29 -32.44
C GLY A 193 -30.92 7.67 -33.62
N GLY A 194 -31.09 6.37 -33.86
CA GLY A 194 -30.42 5.66 -34.97
C GLY A 194 -30.31 4.15 -34.75
N GLU A 195 -31.04 3.38 -35.55
CA GLU A 195 -30.87 1.93 -35.71
C GLU A 195 -29.61 1.66 -36.58
N GLY A 196 -28.97 0.51 -36.39
CA GLY A 196 -27.74 0.20 -37.14
C GLY A 196 -27.24 -1.23 -36.96
N THR A 197 -27.69 -2.14 -37.82
CA THR A 197 -27.20 -3.52 -37.88
C THR A 197 -25.89 -3.65 -38.67
N SER A 198 -24.86 -4.20 -38.03
CA SER A 198 -23.73 -4.90 -38.67
C SER A 198 -23.11 -5.86 -37.64
N ALA A 199 -22.81 -7.14 -37.87
CA ALA A 199 -22.45 -7.91 -39.07
C ALA A 199 -21.02 -7.70 -39.59
N ALA A 200 -20.02 -8.17 -38.83
CA ALA A 200 -18.75 -8.79 -39.28
C ALA A 200 -17.79 -8.97 -38.09
N GLY A 201 -16.85 -9.93 -38.14
CA GLY A 201 -15.70 -9.99 -37.22
C GLY A 201 -15.33 -11.38 -36.70
N GLN A 202 -14.60 -12.16 -37.50
CA GLN A 202 -14.00 -13.43 -37.08
C GLN A 202 -12.76 -13.19 -36.18
N ALA A 203 -12.59 -13.97 -35.11
CA ALA A 203 -11.32 -14.12 -34.41
C ALA A 203 -11.18 -15.50 -33.75
N GLN A 204 -10.67 -16.43 -34.54
CA GLN A 204 -9.68 -17.48 -34.24
C GLN A 204 -9.45 -17.93 -32.78
N GLN A 205 -9.68 -19.23 -32.56
CA GLN A 205 -9.05 -20.04 -31.51
C GLN A 205 -7.59 -20.34 -31.88
N PRO A 206 -6.71 -20.59 -30.89
CA PRO A 206 -5.94 -21.83 -30.94
C PRO A 206 -5.71 -22.47 -29.55
N ALA A 207 -6.24 -23.68 -29.32
CA ALA A 207 -5.91 -24.47 -28.12
C ALA A 207 -6.15 -25.99 -28.29
N ALA A 208 -5.19 -26.72 -28.89
CA ALA A 208 -5.07 -28.18 -28.75
C ALA A 208 -3.71 -28.70 -29.27
N ALA A 209 -2.63 -28.51 -28.51
CA ALA A 209 -1.39 -29.28 -28.71
C ALA A 209 -1.39 -30.48 -27.74
N ALA A 210 -1.48 -31.70 -28.30
CA ALA A 210 -1.45 -32.92 -27.51
C ALA A 210 -0.01 -33.27 -27.10
N ALA A 211 0.17 -33.69 -25.84
CA ALA A 211 1.37 -34.39 -25.39
C ALA A 211 0.97 -35.51 -24.42
N SER A 212 1.08 -36.75 -24.88
CA SER A 212 0.87 -37.97 -24.11
C SER A 212 2.06 -38.26 -23.17
N GLY A 213 1.81 -38.86 -22.00
CA GLY A 213 2.81 -38.87 -20.91
C GLY A 213 2.68 -39.96 -19.86
N ALA A 214 2.54 -41.22 -20.29
CA ALA A 214 2.90 -42.46 -19.58
C ALA A 214 2.59 -42.66 -18.07
N SER A 215 1.68 -43.59 -17.80
CA SER A 215 1.49 -44.33 -16.54
C SER A 215 2.79 -44.83 -15.89
N LYS A 216 2.87 -44.75 -14.55
CA LYS A 216 3.65 -45.71 -13.72
C LYS A 216 2.94 -46.05 -12.40
N LYS A 217 2.19 -47.16 -12.44
CA LYS A 217 1.46 -47.77 -11.32
C LYS A 217 2.45 -48.54 -10.43
N LYS A 218 2.66 -48.12 -9.17
CA LYS A 218 3.41 -48.92 -8.17
C LYS A 218 2.45 -49.64 -7.20
N PRO A 219 2.55 -50.97 -7.02
CA PRO A 219 1.70 -51.69 -6.07
C PRO A 219 2.15 -51.50 -4.63
N LYS A 220 1.22 -51.26 -3.71
CA LYS A 220 1.50 -51.27 -2.26
C LYS A 220 1.31 -52.69 -1.73
N LYS A 221 2.40 -53.28 -1.22
CA LYS A 221 2.49 -54.64 -0.68
C LYS A 221 1.58 -54.77 0.55
N LYS A 222 0.67 -55.77 0.58
CA LYS A 222 -0.02 -56.17 1.82
C LYS A 222 1.01 -56.79 2.76
N GLY A 223 1.09 -56.30 4.00
CA GLY A 223 1.82 -56.95 5.08
C GLY A 223 0.82 -57.42 6.13
N GLY A 224 0.71 -58.72 6.33
CA GLY A 224 -0.10 -59.31 7.38
C GLY A 224 0.66 -59.36 8.72
N LYS A 225 -0.08 -59.14 9.80
CA LYS A 225 0.14 -59.77 11.12
C LYS A 225 -1.16 -60.58 11.37
N LYS A 226 -1.09 -61.88 11.62
CA LYS A 226 -0.72 -62.49 12.92
C LYS A 226 -1.56 -61.89 14.03
#